data_AF-A0A9P6AAA8-F1
#
_entry.id   AF-A0A9P6AAA8-F1
#
_cell.length_a   1.000
_cell.length_b   1.000
_cell.length_c   1.000
_cell.angle_alpha   90.00
_cell.angle_beta   90.00
_cell.angle_gamma   90.00
#
_symmetry.space_group_name_H-M   'P 1'
#
loop_
_entity.id
_entity.type
_entity.pdbx_description
1 polymer ?
#
loop_
_entity_poly.entity_id
_entity_poly.type
_entity_poly.pdbx_seq_one_letter_code
_entity_poly.pdbx_strand_id
1 'polypeptide(L)'
;MLFDLPSALIHLLLSTLPFNSNTKEQPEVVPKSEGLVFRLRHAHATHNDSGIVFTDAPTTLSFASDSGLYYPGLRTKPLTIYKPSSMQDFQDARKRRNAVGLSWTSVLTPSPDTSDRETLLLLAKMTSNAYTNPNATDWYSLPGYPDDNTHPFGWEPDADGFRGHIFVSEDNSTVVVSVKGTSAGWVVGGGGPTVAKDKLNDNLLFSCCCAKVGPTWSPVCGCHQGGYKCGQNCLERSLADESLFYSVGINLYNNVTYIYPDANIWMIGHSLGGSLASLIGNTFGAPVVTFEAPPEKLAATRLHLPTPPSVQHITHVFHTADPIAMGTCNGVRSLCAIGGYAMESKCHMGNIVKDCWVPTGGERSIAMPAMKGRAKSERSTERYPSQQWTKIVWTVSIGSL
;
A
#
# COMPACT_ATOMS: atom_id res chain seq x y z
N MET A 1 -58.12 29.38 18.00
CA MET A 1 -58.72 28.35 17.13
C MET A 1 -58.45 28.78 15.69
N LEU A 2 -57.28 28.45 15.14
CA LEU A 2 -56.79 28.95 13.86
C LEU A 2 -56.11 27.79 13.12
N PHE A 3 -56.94 26.96 12.49
CA PHE A 3 -56.58 26.34 11.22
C PHE A 3 -56.94 27.37 10.12
N ASP A 4 -56.14 27.44 9.06
CA ASP A 4 -56.20 28.36 7.90
C ASP A 4 -55.39 29.66 7.98
N LEU A 5 -54.06 29.53 7.93
CA LEU A 5 -53.16 30.62 7.53
C LEU A 5 -52.35 30.21 6.28
N PRO A 6 -52.22 31.07 5.24
CA PRO A 6 -51.50 30.75 4.00
C PRO A 6 -50.02 30.47 4.26
N SER A 7 -49.44 29.45 3.60
CA SER A 7 -48.05 28.99 3.79
C SER A 7 -46.98 30.09 3.72
N ALA A 8 -47.24 31.20 3.04
CA ALA A 8 -46.31 32.33 2.96
C ALA A 8 -46.08 33.02 4.32
N LEU A 9 -47.04 33.00 5.24
CA LEU A 9 -46.92 33.61 6.56
C LEU A 9 -46.17 32.73 7.56
N ILE A 10 -46.20 31.40 7.37
CA ILE A 10 -45.44 30.44 8.20
C ILE A 10 -43.93 30.61 7.94
N HIS A 11 -43.52 30.83 6.69
CA HIS A 11 -42.12 31.07 6.35
C HIS A 11 -41.58 32.41 6.89
N LEU A 12 -42.43 33.43 7.02
CA LEU A 12 -42.04 34.73 7.57
C LEU A 12 -41.87 34.70 9.10
N LEU A 13 -42.60 33.81 9.79
CA LEU A 13 -42.51 33.62 11.25
C LEU A 13 -41.34 32.72 11.68
N LEU A 14 -40.85 31.84 10.80
CA LEU A 14 -39.66 31.02 11.06
C LEU A 14 -38.34 31.78 10.82
N SER A 15 -38.35 32.86 10.06
CA SER A 15 -37.15 33.67 9.78
C SER A 15 -36.77 34.68 10.87
N THR A 16 -37.58 34.81 11.93
CA THR A 16 -37.36 35.81 13.00
C THR A 16 -37.01 35.21 14.36
N LEU A 17 -36.83 33.88 14.44
CA LEU A 17 -36.26 33.26 15.63
C LEU A 17 -34.73 33.44 15.61
N PRO A 18 -34.14 34.10 16.62
CA PRO A 18 -32.68 34.17 16.71
C PRO A 18 -32.16 32.75 16.91
N PHE A 19 -31.42 32.25 15.93
CA PHE A 19 -30.60 31.05 16.08
C PHE A 19 -29.62 31.30 17.23
N ASN A 20 -29.94 30.74 18.39
CA ASN A 20 -29.04 30.68 19.53
C ASN A 20 -27.98 29.62 19.20
N SER A 21 -26.98 29.99 18.39
CA SER A 21 -25.80 29.18 18.12
C SER A 21 -24.91 29.18 19.36
N ASN A 22 -25.32 28.43 20.37
CA ASN A 22 -24.56 28.19 21.59
C ASN A 22 -24.46 26.69 21.90
N THR A 23 -24.33 25.86 20.87
CA THR A 23 -23.60 24.60 21.01
C THR A 23 -22.13 24.94 20.79
N LYS A 24 -21.39 25.12 21.88
CA LYS A 24 -19.94 24.92 21.87
C LYS A 24 -19.71 23.52 21.33
N GLU A 25 -19.37 23.41 20.06
CA GLU A 25 -18.65 22.28 19.52
C GLU A 25 -17.42 22.14 20.41
N GLN A 26 -17.42 21.13 21.29
CA GLN A 26 -16.20 20.82 22.02
C GLN A 26 -15.16 20.49 20.95
N PRO A 27 -13.99 21.15 20.94
CA PRO A 27 -12.93 20.73 20.05
C PRO A 27 -12.64 19.26 20.37
N GLU A 28 -12.83 18.40 19.38
CA GLU A 28 -12.41 17.02 19.43
C GLU A 28 -10.95 17.01 19.90
N VAL A 29 -10.72 16.44 21.07
CA VAL A 29 -9.40 16.42 21.70
C VAL A 29 -8.52 15.52 20.84
N VAL A 30 -7.81 16.11 19.89
CA VAL A 30 -6.79 15.41 19.12
C VAL A 30 -5.66 15.08 20.10
N PRO A 31 -5.41 13.80 20.43
CA PRO A 31 -4.29 13.46 21.28
C PRO A 31 -2.99 13.92 20.61
N LYS A 32 -2.14 14.55 21.41
CA LYS A 32 -0.81 14.99 20.98
C LYS A 32 -0.03 13.75 20.49
N SER A 33 0.48 13.81 19.27
CA SER A 33 1.25 12.73 18.61
C SER A 33 2.45 12.29 19.45
N GLU A 34 2.26 11.31 20.31
CA GLU A 34 3.32 10.44 20.80
C GLU A 34 3.54 9.38 19.72
N GLY A 35 4.76 9.25 19.19
CA GLY A 35 5.02 8.36 18.05
C GLY A 35 4.58 6.92 18.33
N LEU A 36 4.01 6.24 17.33
CA LEU A 36 3.52 4.87 17.48
C LEU A 36 4.69 3.90 17.72
N VAL A 37 4.62 3.16 18.82
CA VAL A 37 5.51 2.03 19.16
C VAL A 37 4.74 0.74 18.91
N PHE A 38 5.40 -0.36 18.57
CA PHE A 38 4.77 -1.63 18.20
C PHE A 38 5.34 -2.77 19.11
N ARG A 39 4.55 -3.74 19.65
CA ARG A 39 5.01 -4.88 20.54
C ARG A 39 4.10 -6.14 20.52
N LEU A 40 4.58 -7.31 20.99
CA LEU A 40 3.94 -8.66 20.87
C LEU A 40 2.92 -8.98 21.98
N ARG A 41 1.75 -9.51 21.60
CA ARG A 41 0.79 -10.16 22.53
C ARG A 41 -0.02 -11.36 22.00
N HIS A 42 -0.23 -11.53 20.69
CA HIS A 42 -1.10 -12.59 20.14
C HIS A 42 -0.36 -13.46 19.12
N ALA A 43 -0.60 -14.78 19.14
CA ALA A 43 -0.13 -15.73 18.15
C ALA A 43 -1.31 -16.28 17.33
N HIS A 44 -1.12 -16.39 16.01
CA HIS A 44 -2.13 -16.93 15.09
C HIS A 44 -1.56 -18.13 14.32
N ALA A 45 -2.37 -19.16 14.12
CA ALA A 45 -2.09 -20.27 13.22
C ALA A 45 -3.19 -20.37 12.14
N THR A 46 -2.79 -20.52 10.88
CA THR A 46 -3.72 -20.79 9.77
C THR A 46 -3.92 -22.30 9.60
N HIS A 47 -5.18 -22.73 9.52
CA HIS A 47 -5.56 -24.13 9.25
C HIS A 47 -5.93 -24.30 7.77
N ASN A 48 -5.79 -25.52 7.22
CA ASN A 48 -6.04 -25.84 5.81
C ASN A 48 -7.46 -25.49 5.28
N ASP A 49 -8.42 -25.28 6.18
CA ASP A 49 -9.77 -24.83 5.87
C ASP A 49 -9.95 -23.37 6.32
N SER A 50 -9.23 -22.43 5.70
CA SER A 50 -9.41 -20.95 5.82
C SER A 50 -9.64 -20.37 7.23
N GLY A 51 -9.35 -21.14 8.27
CA GLY A 51 -9.71 -20.90 9.66
C GLY A 51 -8.49 -20.46 10.43
N ILE A 52 -8.62 -19.36 11.15
CA ILE A 52 -7.56 -18.77 11.96
C ILE A 52 -7.78 -19.21 13.41
N VAL A 53 -6.78 -19.88 13.98
CA VAL A 53 -6.77 -20.28 15.40
C VAL A 53 -5.98 -19.24 16.19
N PHE A 54 -6.54 -18.80 17.32
CA PHE A 54 -5.97 -17.78 18.20
C PHE A 54 -5.33 -18.41 19.45
N THR A 55 -4.19 -17.89 19.89
CA THR A 55 -3.63 -18.13 21.22
C THR A 55 -2.98 -16.86 21.73
N ASP A 56 -3.36 -16.46 22.94
CA ASP A 56 -2.70 -15.37 23.66
C ASP A 56 -1.27 -15.80 24.05
N ALA A 57 -0.28 -14.99 23.71
CA ALA A 57 1.08 -15.24 24.17
C ALA A 57 1.20 -14.81 25.65
N PRO A 58 1.77 -15.64 26.54
CA PRO A 58 1.86 -15.30 27.96
C PRO A 58 2.68 -14.03 28.19
N THR A 59 2.14 -13.12 28.99
CA THR A 59 2.73 -11.82 29.35
C THR A 59 3.99 -12.00 30.19
N THR A 60 5.15 -12.17 29.56
CA THR A 60 6.42 -12.08 30.30
C THR A 60 6.84 -10.62 30.42
N LEU A 61 6.53 -10.03 31.58
CA LEU A 61 7.20 -8.84 32.09
C LEU A 61 8.68 -9.18 32.37
N SER A 62 9.63 -8.49 31.73
CA SER A 62 10.79 -7.84 32.38
C SER A 62 11.89 -7.38 31.41
N PHE A 63 12.08 -6.05 31.39
CA PHE A 63 13.33 -5.25 31.39
C PHE A 63 14.54 -5.60 30.50
N ALA A 64 14.94 -4.62 29.67
CA ALA A 64 16.18 -3.85 29.89
C ALA A 64 16.10 -2.51 29.15
N SER A 65 16.19 -1.41 29.90
CA SER A 65 16.56 -0.11 29.36
C SER A 65 18.03 -0.18 28.94
N ASP A 66 18.29 -0.42 27.65
CA ASP A 66 19.64 -0.28 27.13
C ASP A 66 19.76 1.02 26.34
N SER A 67 20.38 2.00 26.99
CA SER A 67 21.27 2.99 26.39
C SER A 67 20.80 3.72 25.12
N GLY A 68 20.02 4.79 25.30
CA GLY A 68 20.40 6.08 24.70
C GLY A 68 20.02 6.44 23.26
N LEU A 69 19.09 5.75 22.60
CA LEU A 69 18.48 6.24 21.35
C LEU A 69 16.96 6.05 21.37
N TYR A 70 16.25 7.07 21.87
CA TYR A 70 14.80 7.20 21.66
C TYR A 70 14.57 7.48 20.17
N TYR A 71 14.41 6.42 19.38
CA TYR A 71 13.93 6.58 18.01
C TYR A 71 12.47 7.03 18.10
N PRO A 72 12.11 8.20 17.54
CA PRO A 72 10.71 8.60 17.51
C PRO A 72 9.97 7.53 16.71
N GLY A 73 8.96 6.90 17.33
CA GLY A 73 8.06 5.98 16.65
C GLY A 73 7.40 6.61 15.43
N LEU A 74 6.64 5.82 14.68
CA LEU A 74 5.93 6.29 13.49
C LEU A 74 5.12 7.56 13.79
N ARG A 75 5.45 8.67 13.11
CA ARG A 75 4.74 9.94 13.31
C ARG A 75 3.46 9.93 12.50
N THR A 76 2.41 10.42 13.14
CA THR A 76 1.09 10.54 12.52
C THR A 76 0.70 11.98 12.34
N LYS A 77 -0.06 12.27 11.29
CA LYS A 77 -0.82 13.50 11.13
C LYS A 77 -2.30 13.18 10.94
N PRO A 78 -3.21 14.01 11.47
CA PRO A 78 -4.62 13.86 11.18
C PRO A 78 -4.87 14.15 9.70
N LEU A 79 -5.60 13.28 9.03
CA LEU A 79 -6.00 13.44 7.63
C LEU A 79 -7.49 13.12 7.47
N THR A 80 -8.21 13.97 6.76
CA THR A 80 -9.60 13.69 6.40
C THR A 80 -9.64 12.66 5.28
N ILE A 81 -10.18 11.50 5.59
CA ILE A 81 -10.38 10.39 4.65
C ILE A 81 -11.87 10.21 4.37
N TYR A 82 -12.19 9.69 3.19
CA TYR A 82 -13.58 9.42 2.79
C TYR A 82 -13.79 7.91 2.71
N LYS A 83 -14.68 7.39 3.55
CA LYS A 83 -15.10 5.99 3.52
C LYS A 83 -16.49 5.88 2.91
N PRO A 84 -16.80 4.82 2.14
CA PRO A 84 -18.17 4.59 1.72
C PRO A 84 -19.04 4.36 2.95
N SER A 85 -20.23 4.96 2.99
CA SER A 85 -21.12 4.79 4.15
C SER A 85 -21.61 3.35 4.31
N SER A 86 -21.60 2.57 3.22
CA SER A 86 -21.93 1.16 3.18
C SER A 86 -21.01 0.45 2.17
N MET A 87 -20.33 -0.60 2.61
CA MET A 87 -19.50 -1.42 1.71
C MET A 87 -20.37 -2.16 0.68
N GLN A 88 -21.60 -2.52 1.05
CA GLN A 88 -22.56 -3.13 0.12
C GLN A 88 -22.90 -2.15 -1.02
N ASP A 89 -23.18 -0.89 -0.69
CA ASP A 89 -23.51 0.14 -1.69
C ASP A 89 -22.30 0.43 -2.60
N PHE A 90 -21.09 0.41 -2.05
CA PHE A 90 -19.85 0.52 -2.83
C PHE A 90 -19.73 -0.63 -3.83
N GLN A 91 -19.93 -1.88 -3.40
CA GLN A 91 -19.87 -3.04 -4.30
C GLN A 91 -20.98 -3.00 -5.35
N ASP A 92 -22.19 -2.55 -5.00
CA ASP A 92 -23.29 -2.41 -5.95
C ASP A 92 -23.05 -1.29 -6.96
N ALA A 93 -22.46 -0.17 -6.54
CA ALA A 93 -22.01 0.89 -7.44
C ALA A 93 -20.94 0.39 -8.41
N ARG A 94 -19.97 -0.40 -7.93
CA ARG A 94 -18.93 -1.05 -8.74
C ARG A 94 -19.53 -2.02 -9.76
N LYS A 95 -20.45 -2.89 -9.35
CA LYS A 95 -21.15 -3.86 -10.23
C LYS A 95 -21.97 -3.13 -11.31
N ARG A 96 -22.66 -2.06 -10.95
CA ARG A 96 -23.44 -1.20 -11.88
C ARG A 96 -22.56 -0.29 -12.73
N ARG A 97 -21.26 -0.19 -12.44
CA ARG A 97 -20.29 0.71 -13.09
C ARG A 97 -20.74 2.18 -12.99
N ASN A 98 -21.38 2.52 -11.88
CA ASN A 98 -21.97 3.83 -11.67
C ASN A 98 -22.06 4.15 -10.17
N ALA A 99 -21.43 5.26 -9.77
CA ALA A 99 -21.40 5.74 -8.39
C ALA A 99 -22.62 6.58 -7.98
N VAL A 100 -23.63 6.77 -8.86
CA VAL A 100 -24.88 7.45 -8.50
C VAL A 100 -25.53 6.74 -7.30
N GLY A 101 -25.83 7.53 -6.27
CA GLY A 101 -26.42 7.08 -5.01
C GLY A 101 -25.41 6.62 -3.95
N LEU A 102 -24.11 6.55 -4.25
CA LEU A 102 -23.09 6.21 -3.26
C LEU A 102 -22.79 7.44 -2.39
N SER A 103 -23.02 7.31 -1.09
CA SER A 103 -22.64 8.33 -0.10
C SER A 103 -21.27 8.03 0.50
N TRP A 104 -20.55 9.11 0.82
CA TRP A 104 -19.25 9.06 1.47
C TRP A 104 -19.32 9.76 2.82
N THR A 105 -18.69 9.16 3.81
CA THR A 105 -18.54 9.72 5.14
C THR A 105 -17.09 10.19 5.29
N SER A 106 -16.90 11.47 5.61
CA SER A 106 -15.60 12.02 5.95
C SER A 106 -15.25 11.71 7.39
N VAL A 107 -14.05 11.18 7.63
CA VAL A 107 -13.54 10.86 8.97
C VAL A 107 -12.15 11.46 9.11
N LEU A 108 -11.86 12.09 10.24
CA LEU A 108 -10.51 12.51 10.58
C LEU A 108 -9.77 11.30 11.14
N THR A 109 -8.67 10.88 10.50
CA THR A 109 -7.98 9.64 10.83
C THR A 109 -6.48 9.88 11.02
N PRO A 110 -5.88 9.38 12.12
CA PRO A 110 -4.44 9.33 12.28
C PRO A 110 -3.81 8.57 11.11
N SER A 111 -3.07 9.29 10.28
CA SER A 111 -2.46 8.77 9.05
C SER A 111 -0.94 8.98 9.11
N PRO A 112 -0.13 8.19 8.38
CA PRO A 112 1.31 8.38 8.37
C PRO A 112 1.70 9.81 7.98
N ASP A 113 2.62 10.43 8.73
CA ASP A 113 3.17 11.70 8.31
C ASP A 113 4.18 11.52 7.17
N THR A 114 3.67 11.57 5.94
CA THR A 114 4.46 11.47 4.71
C THR A 114 5.39 12.67 4.45
N SER A 115 5.34 13.72 5.27
CA SER A 115 6.33 14.80 5.24
C SER A 115 7.53 14.52 6.13
N ASP A 116 7.42 13.53 7.02
CA ASP A 116 8.51 13.09 7.88
C ASP A 116 9.34 11.99 7.22
N ARG A 117 10.63 12.28 7.07
CA ARG A 117 11.60 11.34 6.51
C ARG A 117 11.75 10.06 7.33
N GLU A 118 11.75 10.15 8.66
CA GLU A 118 11.94 8.96 9.51
C GLU A 118 10.73 8.02 9.43
N THR A 119 9.52 8.60 9.38
CA THR A 119 8.28 7.86 9.08
C THR A 119 8.37 7.13 7.74
N LEU A 120 8.78 7.82 6.66
CA LEU A 120 8.95 7.18 5.35
C LEU A 120 10.01 6.07 5.36
N LEU A 121 11.14 6.29 6.04
CA LEU A 121 12.20 5.28 6.17
C LEU A 121 11.74 4.05 6.95
N LEU A 122 10.95 4.21 8.02
CA LEU A 122 10.44 3.09 8.80
C LEU A 122 9.40 2.29 7.99
N LEU A 123 8.48 2.96 7.29
CA LEU A 123 7.54 2.29 6.39
C LEU A 123 8.24 1.59 5.22
N ALA A 124 9.33 2.15 4.71
CA ALA A 124 10.13 1.50 3.67
C ALA A 124 10.80 0.21 4.18
N LYS A 125 11.30 0.20 5.44
CA LYS A 125 11.83 -1.02 6.08
C LYS A 125 10.73 -2.08 6.26
N MET A 126 9.57 -1.71 6.78
CA MET A 126 8.40 -2.60 6.88
C MET A 126 8.00 -3.16 5.52
N THR A 127 8.03 -2.32 4.48
CA THR A 127 7.76 -2.72 3.09
C THR A 127 8.81 -3.68 2.54
N SER A 128 10.09 -3.48 2.84
CA SER A 128 11.15 -4.42 2.46
C SER A 128 10.99 -5.76 3.14
N ASN A 129 10.56 -5.78 4.41
CA ASN A 129 10.30 -7.00 5.17
C ASN A 129 9.19 -7.84 4.55
N ALA A 130 8.28 -7.27 3.75
CA ALA A 130 7.28 -8.04 3.00
C ALA A 130 7.86 -9.10 2.05
N TYR A 131 9.15 -9.01 1.70
CA TYR A 131 9.84 -9.90 0.77
C TYR A 131 10.65 -11.01 1.45
N THR A 132 10.72 -11.04 2.78
CA THR A 132 11.55 -12.00 3.51
C THR A 132 10.91 -12.44 4.82
N ASN A 133 11.50 -13.44 5.47
CA ASN A 133 11.02 -13.92 6.77
C ASN A 133 11.77 -13.22 7.92
N PRO A 134 11.15 -13.08 9.10
CA PRO A 134 11.79 -12.50 10.29
C PRO A 134 13.15 -13.08 10.66
N ASN A 135 13.34 -14.38 10.41
CA ASN A 135 14.57 -15.09 10.75
C ASN A 135 15.67 -14.97 9.68
N ALA A 136 15.42 -14.26 8.58
CA ALA A 136 16.35 -14.14 7.47
C ALA A 136 17.34 -12.98 7.68
N THR A 137 18.54 -13.11 7.12
CA THR A 137 19.63 -12.12 7.29
C THR A 137 19.36 -10.77 6.60
N ASP A 138 18.44 -10.77 5.64
CA ASP A 138 17.98 -9.61 4.90
C ASP A 138 16.77 -8.92 5.55
N TRP A 139 16.28 -9.43 6.68
CA TRP A 139 15.28 -8.76 7.51
C TRP A 139 15.81 -7.45 8.08
N TYR A 140 14.98 -6.41 8.03
CA TYR A 140 15.24 -5.14 8.68
C TYR A 140 14.65 -5.13 10.08
N SER A 141 15.52 -5.15 11.09
CA SER A 141 15.08 -4.92 12.46
C SER A 141 14.51 -3.52 12.62
N LEU A 142 13.33 -3.48 13.23
CA LEU A 142 12.56 -2.26 13.43
C LEU A 142 12.81 -1.78 14.88
N PRO A 143 13.27 -0.54 15.10
CA PRO A 143 13.58 -0.06 16.44
C PRO A 143 12.38 -0.19 17.39
N GLY A 144 12.58 -0.85 18.52
CA GLY A 144 11.52 -1.05 19.52
C GLY A 144 10.46 -2.10 19.15
N TYR A 145 10.59 -2.78 18.01
CA TYR A 145 9.66 -3.81 17.56
C TYR A 145 10.39 -5.14 17.36
N PRO A 146 10.04 -6.19 18.14
CA PRO A 146 10.64 -7.51 17.98
C PRO A 146 10.39 -8.10 16.58
N ASP A 147 11.40 -8.72 15.98
CA ASP A 147 11.31 -9.23 14.60
C ASP A 147 10.31 -10.39 14.47
N ASP A 148 10.18 -11.21 15.51
CA ASP A 148 9.22 -12.31 15.65
C ASP A 148 7.77 -11.85 15.86
N ASN A 149 7.53 -10.55 15.99
CA ASN A 149 6.21 -9.97 16.27
C ASN A 149 5.41 -9.60 15.01
N THR A 150 5.82 -10.05 13.82
CA THR A 150 5.02 -9.83 12.61
C THR A 150 4.09 -10.99 12.34
N HIS A 151 2.94 -10.73 11.71
CA HIS A 151 2.07 -11.79 11.22
C HIS A 151 2.26 -11.98 9.70
N PRO A 152 3.03 -13.00 9.27
CA PRO A 152 3.18 -13.31 7.86
C PRO A 152 1.86 -13.82 7.26
N PHE A 153 1.60 -13.49 5.99
CA PHE A 153 0.52 -14.10 5.19
C PHE A 153 1.05 -14.51 3.81
N GLY A 154 0.53 -15.59 3.22
CA GLY A 154 0.94 -16.09 1.91
C GLY A 154 2.29 -16.83 1.89
N TRP A 155 2.84 -17.12 3.06
CA TRP A 155 4.13 -17.79 3.26
C TRP A 155 3.98 -19.31 3.47
N GLU A 156 2.78 -19.86 3.29
CA GLU A 156 2.44 -21.29 3.36
C GLU A 156 3.20 -22.13 2.30
N PRO A 157 3.26 -23.47 2.39
CA PRO A 157 4.16 -24.30 1.58
C PRO A 157 3.99 -24.25 0.05
N ASP A 158 2.78 -23.98 -0.45
CA ASP A 158 2.47 -23.74 -1.86
C ASP A 158 2.95 -22.35 -2.31
N ALA A 159 2.83 -21.37 -1.42
CA ALA A 159 3.69 -20.18 -1.39
C ALA A 159 3.67 -19.32 -2.67
N ASP A 160 2.69 -19.47 -3.56
CA ASP A 160 2.71 -18.84 -4.88
C ASP A 160 1.81 -17.59 -4.97
N GLY A 161 1.13 -17.24 -3.86
CA GLY A 161 0.08 -16.23 -3.80
C GLY A 161 0.47 -14.85 -3.22
N PHE A 162 -0.57 -14.10 -2.87
CA PHE A 162 -0.52 -12.76 -2.25
C PHE A 162 0.17 -12.82 -0.90
N ARG A 163 1.20 -11.98 -0.68
CA ARG A 163 2.15 -12.13 0.44
C ARG A 163 2.45 -10.85 1.16
N GLY A 164 2.93 -10.99 2.39
CA GLY A 164 3.45 -9.87 3.16
C GLY A 164 3.42 -10.10 4.67
N HIS A 165 3.40 -9.00 5.41
CA HIS A 165 3.45 -9.00 6.88
C HIS A 165 2.47 -7.96 7.44
N ILE A 166 1.88 -8.26 8.58
CA ILE A 166 1.08 -7.32 9.37
C ILE A 166 1.90 -6.91 10.60
N PHE A 167 1.92 -5.60 10.87
CA PHE A 167 2.55 -4.99 12.03
C PHE A 167 1.48 -4.30 12.88
N VAL A 168 1.48 -4.50 14.19
CA VAL A 168 0.45 -3.97 15.10
C VAL A 168 1.07 -3.08 16.18
N SER A 169 0.53 -1.87 16.35
CA SER A 169 1.02 -0.92 17.36
C SER A 169 0.78 -1.46 18.77
N GLU A 170 1.59 -1.02 19.74
CA GLU A 170 1.59 -1.48 21.13
C GLU A 170 0.25 -1.21 21.83
N ASP A 171 -0.42 -0.14 21.44
CA ASP A 171 -1.73 0.27 21.93
C ASP A 171 -2.91 -0.32 21.12
N ASN A 172 -2.64 -1.17 20.12
CA ASN A 172 -3.61 -1.72 19.15
C ASN A 172 -4.41 -0.66 18.36
N SER A 173 -4.00 0.61 18.39
CA SER A 173 -4.73 1.68 17.71
C SER A 173 -4.43 1.74 16.21
N THR A 174 -3.35 1.11 15.76
CA THR A 174 -2.89 1.13 14.37
C THR A 174 -2.36 -0.23 13.93
N VAL A 175 -2.82 -0.68 12.75
CA VAL A 175 -2.34 -1.91 12.11
C VAL A 175 -1.79 -1.54 10.74
N VAL A 176 -0.56 -1.92 10.45
CA VAL A 176 0.10 -1.70 9.16
C VAL A 176 0.18 -3.01 8.39
N VAL A 177 -0.55 -3.10 7.29
CA VAL A 177 -0.54 -4.24 6.38
C VAL A 177 0.46 -3.96 5.26
N SER A 178 1.55 -4.69 5.26
CA SER A 178 2.61 -4.58 4.26
C SER A 178 2.46 -5.65 3.19
N VAL A 179 2.30 -5.22 1.94
CA VAL A 179 2.04 -6.10 0.79
C VAL A 179 3.31 -6.24 -0.06
N LYS A 180 3.72 -7.49 -0.27
CA LYS A 180 4.83 -7.88 -1.14
C LYS A 180 4.47 -7.56 -2.60
N GLY A 181 5.45 -7.08 -3.35
CA GLY A 181 5.37 -6.96 -4.80
C GLY A 181 6.05 -8.13 -5.53
N THR A 182 6.47 -7.86 -6.76
CA THR A 182 6.96 -8.89 -7.66
C THR A 182 8.34 -9.39 -7.25
N SER A 183 8.47 -10.70 -7.12
CA SER A 183 9.77 -11.34 -7.02
C SER A 183 10.48 -11.24 -8.37
N ALA A 184 11.38 -10.26 -8.52
CA ALA A 184 12.19 -10.14 -9.73
C ALA A 184 13.18 -11.31 -9.82
N GLY A 185 12.78 -12.41 -10.48
CA GLY A 185 13.57 -13.64 -10.61
C GLY A 185 14.97 -13.46 -11.23
N TRP A 186 15.27 -12.29 -11.82
CA TRP A 186 16.57 -11.93 -12.38
C TRP A 186 17.54 -11.29 -11.38
N VAL A 187 17.06 -10.73 -10.26
CA VAL A 187 17.90 -10.00 -9.27
C VAL A 187 18.42 -10.94 -8.16
N VAL A 188 17.69 -12.02 -7.85
CA VAL A 188 17.94 -12.86 -6.67
C VAL A 188 18.26 -14.32 -6.97
N GLY A 189 18.53 -14.69 -8.22
CA GLY A 189 19.10 -16.01 -8.54
C GLY A 189 18.17 -17.18 -8.28
N GLY A 190 16.97 -17.14 -8.85
CA GLY A 190 15.98 -18.22 -8.76
C GLY A 190 14.57 -17.67 -8.71
N GLY A 191 13.68 -18.13 -9.59
CA GLY A 191 12.29 -17.75 -9.54
C GLY A 191 11.62 -18.39 -8.34
N GLY A 192 11.33 -17.60 -7.30
CA GLY A 192 10.53 -18.05 -6.17
C GLY A 192 9.12 -18.50 -6.61
N PRO A 193 8.38 -19.20 -5.74
CA PRO A 193 7.08 -19.78 -6.08
C PRO A 193 6.05 -18.74 -6.57
N THR A 194 6.13 -17.47 -6.16
CA THR A 194 5.19 -16.42 -6.57
C THR A 194 5.43 -15.82 -7.95
N VAL A 195 6.60 -16.03 -8.57
CA VAL A 195 7.05 -15.25 -9.75
C VAL A 195 6.05 -15.31 -10.90
N ALA A 196 5.43 -16.46 -11.14
CA ALA A 196 4.45 -16.62 -12.21
C ALA A 196 3.18 -15.80 -11.96
N LYS A 197 2.62 -15.86 -10.73
CA LYS A 197 1.40 -15.13 -10.37
C LYS A 197 1.66 -13.63 -10.22
N ASP A 198 2.82 -13.23 -9.69
CA ASP A 198 3.25 -11.82 -9.62
C ASP A 198 3.26 -11.22 -11.04
N LYS A 199 3.96 -11.88 -11.97
CA LYS A 199 4.07 -11.45 -13.37
C LYS A 199 2.72 -11.43 -14.09
N LEU A 200 1.83 -12.38 -13.81
CA LEU A 200 0.47 -12.37 -14.35
C LEU A 200 -0.30 -11.12 -13.89
N ASN A 201 -0.25 -10.81 -12.58
CA ASN A 201 -0.93 -9.65 -12.02
C ASN A 201 -0.34 -8.34 -12.55
N ASP A 202 0.98 -8.20 -12.62
CA ASP A 202 1.65 -7.04 -13.25
C ASP A 202 1.13 -6.80 -14.67
N ASN A 203 1.16 -7.85 -15.48
CA ASN A 203 0.77 -7.80 -16.88
C ASN A 203 -0.72 -7.53 -17.07
N LEU A 204 -1.59 -8.02 -16.20
CA LEU A 204 -3.02 -7.72 -16.26
C LEU A 204 -3.32 -6.28 -15.81
N LEU A 205 -2.73 -5.85 -14.70
CA LEU A 205 -3.01 -4.54 -14.09
C LEU A 205 -2.47 -3.37 -14.91
N PHE A 206 -1.24 -3.50 -15.42
CA PHE A 206 -0.50 -2.35 -15.97
C PHE A 206 -0.38 -2.32 -17.49
N SER A 207 -0.79 -3.39 -18.19
CA SER A 207 -0.78 -3.38 -19.67
C SER A 207 -2.03 -2.73 -20.28
N CYS A 208 -1.88 -2.16 -21.46
CA CYS A 208 -2.99 -1.63 -22.24
C CYS A 208 -3.86 -2.76 -22.84
N CYS A 209 -3.26 -3.90 -23.17
CA CYS A 209 -3.95 -4.97 -23.88
C CYS A 209 -3.38 -6.37 -23.62
N CYS A 210 -3.77 -7.01 -22.51
CA CYS A 210 -3.39 -8.38 -22.13
C CYS A 210 -1.87 -8.64 -22.27
N ALA A 211 -1.02 -7.67 -21.97
CA ALA A 211 0.44 -7.72 -22.14
C ALA A 211 0.92 -8.09 -23.56
N LYS A 212 0.15 -7.73 -24.60
CA LYS A 212 0.56 -7.90 -25.99
C LYS A 212 1.46 -6.74 -26.43
N VAL A 213 2.72 -6.74 -25.96
CA VAL A 213 3.69 -5.67 -26.25
C VAL A 213 4.34 -5.81 -27.64
N GLY A 214 4.48 -7.03 -28.16
CA GLY A 214 5.09 -7.26 -29.47
C GLY A 214 4.72 -8.61 -30.10
N PRO A 215 5.18 -8.90 -31.34
CA PRO A 215 4.79 -10.10 -32.08
C PRO A 215 5.09 -11.42 -31.36
N THR A 216 6.21 -11.49 -30.63
CA THR A 216 6.68 -12.69 -29.91
C THR A 216 5.98 -12.95 -28.57
N TRP A 217 5.16 -12.02 -28.09
CA TRP A 217 4.45 -12.17 -26.82
C TRP A 217 3.13 -12.92 -26.98
N SER A 218 2.85 -13.81 -26.04
CA SER A 218 1.52 -14.40 -25.89
C SER A 218 0.69 -13.55 -24.92
N PRO A 219 -0.55 -13.16 -25.27
CA PRO A 219 -1.41 -12.42 -24.35
C PRO A 219 -1.68 -13.20 -23.06
N VAL A 220 -1.74 -12.50 -21.92
CA VAL A 220 -2.05 -13.10 -20.62
C VAL A 220 -3.55 -13.30 -20.37
N CYS A 221 -4.40 -12.79 -21.28
CA CYS A 221 -5.84 -13.00 -21.28
C CYS A 221 -6.40 -13.14 -22.70
N GLY A 222 -7.58 -13.75 -22.83
CA GLY A 222 -8.27 -13.98 -24.10
C GLY A 222 -8.94 -12.75 -24.73
N CYS A 223 -8.60 -11.53 -24.29
CA CYS A 223 -9.31 -10.31 -24.69
C CYS A 223 -8.70 -9.60 -25.92
N HIS A 224 -7.58 -10.10 -26.43
CA HIS A 224 -6.89 -9.54 -27.60
C HIS A 224 -7.72 -9.72 -28.88
N GLN A 225 -7.87 -8.64 -29.66
CA GLN A 225 -8.69 -8.59 -30.88
C GLN A 225 -7.85 -8.26 -32.13
N GLY A 226 -6.53 -8.43 -32.07
CA GLY A 226 -5.60 -8.07 -33.15
C GLY A 226 -4.90 -6.72 -32.94
N GLY A 227 -3.68 -6.59 -33.46
CA GLY A 227 -2.85 -5.39 -33.27
C GLY A 227 -2.63 -5.06 -31.79
N TYR A 228 -2.83 -3.79 -31.41
CA TYR A 228 -2.81 -3.31 -30.01
C TYR A 228 -4.22 -3.12 -29.44
N LYS A 229 -5.23 -3.85 -29.94
CA LYS A 229 -6.63 -3.70 -29.54
C LYS A 229 -7.09 -4.86 -28.66
N CYS A 230 -7.77 -4.53 -27.56
CA CYS A 230 -8.41 -5.49 -26.67
C CYS A 230 -9.86 -5.05 -26.41
N GLY A 231 -10.74 -6.03 -26.22
CA GLY A 231 -12.11 -5.78 -25.80
C GLY A 231 -12.16 -5.32 -24.34
N GLN A 232 -12.61 -4.08 -24.09
CA GLN A 232 -12.59 -3.51 -22.72
C GLN A 232 -13.43 -4.30 -21.73
N ASN A 233 -14.66 -4.69 -22.09
CA ASN A 233 -15.52 -5.50 -21.21
C ASN A 233 -14.86 -6.84 -20.80
N CYS A 234 -14.03 -7.42 -21.68
CA CYS A 234 -13.29 -8.64 -21.36
C CYS A 234 -12.12 -8.36 -20.42
N LEU A 235 -11.37 -7.28 -20.65
CA LEU A 235 -10.25 -6.88 -19.77
C LEU A 235 -10.74 -6.63 -18.34
N GLU A 236 -11.85 -5.90 -18.20
CA GLU A 236 -12.45 -5.61 -16.90
C GLU A 236 -12.87 -6.88 -16.16
N ARG A 237 -13.46 -7.87 -16.87
CA ARG A 237 -13.80 -9.17 -16.27
C ARG A 237 -12.55 -9.95 -15.87
N SER A 238 -11.52 -9.94 -16.71
CA SER A 238 -10.26 -10.63 -16.44
C SER A 238 -9.53 -10.06 -15.23
N LEU A 239 -9.77 -8.80 -14.88
CA LEU A 239 -9.20 -8.13 -13.69
C LEU A 239 -10.00 -8.34 -12.41
N ALA A 240 -11.28 -8.69 -12.52
CA ALA A 240 -12.18 -8.89 -11.39
C ALA A 240 -12.26 -10.35 -10.93
N ASP A 241 -11.40 -11.22 -11.46
CA ASP A 241 -11.32 -12.63 -11.08
C ASP A 241 -10.93 -12.77 -9.59
N GLU A 242 -11.57 -13.69 -8.89
CA GLU A 242 -11.39 -13.90 -7.44
C GLU A 242 -10.00 -14.44 -7.10
N SER A 243 -9.32 -15.06 -8.06
CA SER A 243 -7.97 -15.60 -7.90
C SER A 243 -6.85 -14.55 -8.03
N LEU A 244 -7.18 -13.32 -8.43
CA LEU A 244 -6.22 -12.24 -8.56
C LEU A 244 -5.93 -11.56 -7.23
N PHE A 245 -4.74 -10.97 -7.14
CA PHE A 245 -4.20 -10.40 -5.92
C PHE A 245 -5.04 -9.27 -5.33
N TYR A 246 -5.75 -8.50 -6.18
CA TYR A 246 -6.66 -7.47 -5.69
C TYR A 246 -7.83 -8.08 -4.88
N SER A 247 -8.45 -9.14 -5.39
CA SER A 247 -9.57 -9.84 -4.72
C SER A 247 -9.12 -10.49 -3.41
N VAL A 248 -7.94 -11.13 -3.40
CA VAL A 248 -7.33 -11.69 -2.19
C VAL A 248 -7.04 -10.59 -1.16
N GLY A 249 -6.52 -9.44 -1.61
CA GLY A 249 -6.24 -8.30 -0.76
C GLY A 249 -7.48 -7.67 -0.11
N ILE A 250 -8.62 -7.61 -0.81
CA ILE A 250 -9.91 -7.20 -0.22
C ILE A 250 -10.29 -8.12 0.94
N ASN A 251 -10.19 -9.44 0.74
CA ASN A 251 -10.54 -10.42 1.76
C ASN A 251 -9.60 -10.32 2.96
N LEU A 252 -8.30 -10.15 2.73
CA LEU A 252 -7.33 -9.89 3.80
C LEU A 252 -7.71 -8.63 4.59
N TYR A 253 -8.02 -7.52 3.92
CA TYR A 253 -8.40 -6.28 4.59
C TYR A 253 -9.63 -6.48 5.48
N ASN A 254 -10.68 -7.13 4.96
CA ASN A 254 -11.88 -7.45 5.74
C ASN A 254 -11.56 -8.30 6.97
N ASN A 255 -10.71 -9.33 6.83
CA ASN A 255 -10.29 -10.18 7.94
C ASN A 255 -9.52 -9.38 9.00
N VAL A 256 -8.60 -8.50 8.57
CA VAL A 256 -7.85 -7.63 9.49
C VAL A 256 -8.79 -6.69 10.23
N THR A 257 -9.74 -6.05 9.55
CA THR A 257 -10.73 -5.19 10.22
C THR A 257 -11.67 -5.94 11.15
N TYR A 258 -11.93 -7.23 10.89
CA TYR A 258 -12.71 -8.07 11.78
C TYR A 258 -11.95 -8.38 13.08
N ILE A 259 -10.63 -8.62 12.96
CA ILE A 259 -9.76 -8.93 14.10
C ILE A 259 -9.43 -7.66 14.91
N TYR A 260 -9.27 -6.51 14.24
CA TYR A 260 -8.96 -5.22 14.84
C TYR A 260 -10.03 -4.17 14.52
N PRO A 261 -11.24 -4.29 15.12
CA PRO A 261 -12.39 -3.47 14.76
C PRO A 261 -12.21 -1.98 15.08
N ASP A 262 -11.40 -1.66 16.10
CA ASP A 262 -11.18 -0.29 16.57
C ASP A 262 -9.86 0.31 16.06
N ALA A 263 -9.07 -0.44 15.29
CA ALA A 263 -7.77 0.02 14.82
C ALA A 263 -7.83 0.80 13.51
N ASN A 264 -6.91 1.75 13.36
CA ASN A 264 -6.64 2.40 12.09
C ASN A 264 -5.79 1.47 11.22
N ILE A 265 -6.35 0.99 10.13
CA ILE A 265 -5.63 0.11 9.20
C ILE A 265 -4.91 0.95 8.16
N TRP A 266 -3.59 0.79 8.04
CA TRP A 266 -2.75 1.39 7.01
C TRP A 266 -2.29 0.32 6.03
N MET A 267 -2.25 0.68 4.75
CA MET A 267 -1.72 -0.18 3.69
C MET A 267 -0.38 0.35 3.21
N ILE A 268 0.63 -0.51 3.12
CA ILE A 268 1.91 -0.16 2.50
C ILE A 268 2.37 -1.25 1.54
N GLY A 269 3.24 -0.89 0.60
CA GLY A 269 3.76 -1.85 -0.36
C GLY A 269 4.75 -1.25 -1.33
N HIS A 270 5.56 -2.12 -1.95
CA HIS A 270 6.54 -1.76 -2.97
C HIS A 270 6.18 -2.41 -4.30
N SER A 271 6.46 -1.72 -5.42
CA SER A 271 6.20 -2.24 -6.77
C SER A 271 4.74 -2.69 -6.92
N LEU A 272 4.47 -3.89 -7.46
CA LEU A 272 3.13 -4.49 -7.53
C LEU A 272 2.34 -4.39 -6.21
N GLY A 273 2.99 -4.66 -5.07
CA GLY A 273 2.36 -4.60 -3.75
C GLY A 273 1.92 -3.20 -3.37
N GLY A 274 2.65 -2.17 -3.83
CA GLY A 274 2.27 -0.76 -3.66
C GLY A 274 1.01 -0.39 -4.45
N SER A 275 0.94 -0.80 -5.71
CA SER A 275 -0.27 -0.59 -6.51
C SER A 275 -1.48 -1.32 -5.93
N LEU A 276 -1.30 -2.55 -5.43
CA LEU A 276 -2.36 -3.30 -4.75
C LEU A 276 -2.81 -2.61 -3.46
N ALA A 277 -1.87 -2.14 -2.64
CA ALA A 277 -2.16 -1.34 -1.45
C ALA A 277 -2.97 -0.08 -1.78
N SER A 278 -2.63 0.63 -2.87
CA SER A 278 -3.39 1.79 -3.36
C SER A 278 -4.82 1.43 -3.77
N LEU A 279 -5.00 0.35 -4.55
CA LEU A 279 -6.33 -0.12 -4.98
C LEU A 279 -7.20 -0.54 -3.78
N ILE A 280 -6.63 -1.23 -2.79
CA ILE A 280 -7.31 -1.62 -1.56
C ILE A 280 -7.65 -0.38 -0.72
N GLY A 281 -6.71 0.55 -0.55
CA GLY A 281 -6.94 1.79 0.18
C GLY A 281 -7.99 2.70 -0.48
N ASN A 282 -8.11 2.69 -1.81
CA ASN A 282 -9.21 3.36 -2.52
C ASN A 282 -10.57 2.68 -2.27
N THR A 283 -10.56 1.35 -2.10
CA THR A 283 -11.77 0.56 -1.85
C THR A 283 -12.36 0.83 -0.47
N PHE A 284 -11.51 0.90 0.56
CA PHE A 284 -11.94 1.01 1.95
C PHE A 284 -11.76 2.40 2.57
N GLY A 285 -11.11 3.32 1.85
CA GLY A 285 -10.70 4.62 2.40
C GLY A 285 -9.60 4.49 3.45
N ALA A 286 -8.67 3.53 3.30
CA ALA A 286 -7.59 3.27 4.26
C ALA A 286 -6.32 4.07 3.91
N PRO A 287 -5.63 4.74 4.85
CA PRO A 287 -4.36 5.44 4.57
C PRO A 287 -3.33 4.54 3.88
N VAL A 288 -2.67 5.04 2.83
CA VAL A 288 -1.71 4.28 2.02
C VAL A 288 -0.40 5.03 1.82
N VAL A 289 0.72 4.33 2.00
CA VAL A 289 2.05 4.79 1.56
C VAL A 289 2.70 3.70 0.71
N THR A 290 2.99 4.01 -0.55
CA THR A 290 3.59 3.05 -1.48
C THR A 290 4.99 3.49 -1.90
N PHE A 291 5.87 2.55 -2.20
CA PHE A 291 7.23 2.80 -2.67
C PHE A 291 7.43 2.26 -4.08
N GLU A 292 7.87 3.09 -5.03
CA GLU A 292 8.17 2.68 -6.41
C GLU A 292 7.04 1.85 -7.07
N ALA A 293 5.78 2.18 -6.75
CA ALA A 293 4.62 1.47 -7.27
C ALA A 293 4.42 1.81 -8.76
N PRO A 294 4.05 0.85 -9.62
CA PRO A 294 3.57 1.16 -10.97
C PRO A 294 2.29 2.03 -10.95
N PRO A 295 2.09 2.92 -11.93
CA PRO A 295 0.89 3.74 -12.05
C PRO A 295 -0.39 2.90 -12.18
N GLU A 296 -1.26 2.96 -11.18
CA GLU A 296 -2.35 1.99 -10.99
C GLU A 296 -3.75 2.55 -11.30
N LYS A 297 -3.88 3.83 -11.68
CA LYS A 297 -5.18 4.45 -11.96
C LYS A 297 -5.94 3.77 -13.11
N LEU A 298 -5.23 3.24 -14.10
CA LEU A 298 -5.86 2.47 -15.18
C LEU A 298 -6.53 1.20 -14.65
N ALA A 299 -5.87 0.49 -13.74
CA ALA A 299 -6.42 -0.69 -13.09
C ALA A 299 -7.65 -0.32 -12.24
N ALA A 300 -7.59 0.77 -11.47
CA ALA A 300 -8.72 1.26 -10.69
C ALA A 300 -9.97 1.53 -11.56
N THR A 301 -9.79 2.17 -12.72
CA THR A 301 -10.87 2.41 -13.68
C THR A 301 -11.45 1.10 -14.21
N ARG A 302 -10.61 0.13 -14.60
CA ARG A 302 -11.07 -1.16 -15.13
C ARG A 302 -11.74 -2.05 -14.07
N LEU A 303 -11.34 -1.88 -12.82
CA LEU A 303 -11.99 -2.51 -11.66
C LEU A 303 -13.30 -1.80 -11.28
N HIS A 304 -13.65 -0.70 -11.96
CA HIS A 304 -14.84 0.14 -11.71
C HIS A 304 -14.89 0.66 -10.27
N LEU A 305 -13.74 0.97 -9.67
CA LEU A 305 -13.71 1.49 -8.29
C LEU A 305 -14.38 2.87 -8.24
N PRO A 306 -15.45 3.05 -7.45
CA PRO A 306 -15.97 4.38 -7.17
C PRO A 306 -14.88 5.29 -6.61
N THR A 307 -14.78 6.51 -7.15
CA THR A 307 -13.81 7.51 -6.69
C THR A 307 -14.42 8.33 -5.55
N PRO A 308 -13.80 8.38 -4.36
CA PRO A 308 -14.23 9.26 -3.29
C PRO A 308 -14.03 10.74 -3.65
N PRO A 309 -14.62 11.69 -2.88
CA PRO A 309 -14.38 13.12 -3.06
C PRO A 309 -12.90 13.52 -3.03
N SER A 310 -12.08 12.76 -2.30
CA SER A 310 -10.63 12.91 -2.27
C SER A 310 -9.94 11.56 -2.12
N VAL A 311 -8.81 11.39 -2.80
CA VAL A 311 -7.91 10.23 -2.71
C VAL A 311 -6.55 10.60 -2.07
N GLN A 312 -6.48 11.74 -1.38
CA GLN A 312 -5.23 12.25 -0.79
C GLN A 312 -4.68 11.38 0.35
N HIS A 313 -5.46 10.42 0.85
CA HIS A 313 -5.02 9.40 1.79
C HIS A 313 -4.08 8.37 1.17
N ILE A 314 -3.94 8.37 -0.16
CA ILE A 314 -2.97 7.55 -0.89
C ILE A 314 -1.76 8.42 -1.23
N THR A 315 -0.57 8.00 -0.81
CA THR A 315 0.70 8.66 -1.15
C THR A 315 1.66 7.70 -1.81
N HIS A 316 2.13 8.06 -3.00
CA HIS A 316 3.18 7.34 -3.73
C HIS A 316 4.53 8.03 -3.54
N VAL A 317 5.48 7.32 -2.97
CA VAL A 317 6.87 7.75 -2.82
C VAL A 317 7.70 7.04 -3.88
N PHE A 318 8.36 7.79 -4.76
CA PHE A 318 9.22 7.19 -5.78
C PHE A 318 10.36 8.10 -6.21
N HIS A 319 11.41 7.47 -6.70
CA HIS A 319 12.57 8.14 -7.27
C HIS A 319 12.31 8.45 -8.75
N THR A 320 12.68 9.65 -9.21
CA THR A 320 12.42 10.08 -10.61
C THR A 320 13.18 9.27 -11.67
N ALA A 321 14.20 8.51 -11.25
CA ALA A 321 14.93 7.59 -12.11
C ALA A 321 14.35 6.17 -12.15
N ASP A 322 13.29 5.86 -11.40
CA ASP A 322 12.59 4.58 -11.50
C ASP A 322 11.60 4.62 -12.69
N PRO A 323 11.84 3.87 -13.78
CA PRO A 323 10.97 3.91 -14.95
C PRO A 323 9.63 3.18 -14.74
N ILE A 324 9.54 2.28 -13.75
CA ILE A 324 8.30 1.57 -13.40
C ILE A 324 7.35 2.57 -12.75
N ALA A 325 7.78 3.25 -11.69
CA ALA A 325 6.97 4.24 -11.00
C ALA A 325 6.64 5.46 -11.88
N MET A 326 7.59 5.86 -12.73
CA MET A 326 7.35 6.94 -13.70
C MET A 326 6.40 6.55 -14.85
N GLY A 327 6.06 5.27 -15.02
CA GLY A 327 5.24 4.78 -16.14
C GLY A 327 5.95 4.89 -17.50
N THR A 328 7.28 4.93 -17.50
CA THR A 328 8.13 5.09 -18.68
C THR A 328 8.79 3.78 -19.12
N CYS A 329 8.66 2.70 -18.35
CA CYS A 329 9.21 1.39 -18.68
C CYS A 329 8.39 0.63 -19.76
N ASN A 330 8.08 1.29 -20.87
CA ASN A 330 7.13 0.80 -21.89
C ASN A 330 7.78 0.50 -23.26
N GLY A 331 7.10 -0.32 -24.06
CA GLY A 331 7.51 -0.67 -25.43
C GLY A 331 8.47 -1.85 -25.52
N VAL A 332 8.57 -2.44 -26.72
CA VAL A 332 9.29 -3.71 -26.97
C VAL A 332 10.79 -3.71 -26.64
N ARG A 333 11.41 -2.52 -26.57
CA ARG A 333 12.84 -2.35 -26.25
C ARG A 333 13.10 -1.95 -24.79
N SER A 334 12.06 -1.82 -23.96
CA SER A 334 12.26 -1.46 -22.56
C SER A 334 12.83 -2.62 -21.76
N LEU A 335 13.53 -2.29 -20.67
CA LEU A 335 14.04 -3.28 -19.73
C LEU A 335 12.92 -4.11 -19.09
N CYS A 336 11.74 -3.51 -18.86
CA CYS A 336 10.57 -4.24 -18.38
C CYS A 336 10.08 -5.24 -19.41
N ALA A 337 9.98 -4.86 -20.69
CA ALA A 337 9.59 -5.78 -21.75
C ALA A 337 10.59 -6.92 -21.92
N ILE A 338 11.90 -6.65 -21.81
CA ILE A 338 12.94 -7.70 -21.81
C ILE A 338 12.75 -8.64 -20.61
N GLY A 339 12.36 -8.12 -19.44
CA GLY A 339 11.98 -8.91 -18.26
C GLY A 339 10.61 -9.63 -18.38
N GLY A 340 9.86 -9.37 -19.46
CA GLY A 340 8.53 -9.93 -19.70
C GLY A 340 7.38 -9.22 -18.96
N TYR A 341 7.58 -7.97 -18.56
CA TYR A 341 6.57 -7.12 -17.94
C TYR A 341 6.09 -6.03 -18.90
N ALA A 342 4.78 -5.97 -19.11
CA ALA A 342 4.09 -5.00 -19.94
C ALA A 342 3.58 -3.83 -19.09
N MET A 343 4.49 -2.89 -18.79
CA MET A 343 4.22 -1.72 -17.96
C MET A 343 3.83 -0.51 -18.83
N GLU A 344 2.55 -0.39 -19.18
CA GLU A 344 2.05 0.62 -20.14
C GLU A 344 1.19 1.72 -19.48
N SER A 345 0.82 1.54 -18.22
CA SER A 345 0.08 2.51 -17.42
C SER A 345 0.93 3.73 -17.04
N LYS A 346 0.26 4.89 -16.84
CA LYS A 346 0.94 6.20 -16.71
C LYS A 346 0.47 7.10 -15.58
N CYS A 347 -0.66 6.80 -14.94
CA CYS A 347 -1.25 7.68 -13.92
C CYS A 347 -1.40 6.97 -12.59
N HIS A 348 -1.00 7.65 -11.52
CA HIS A 348 -1.27 7.28 -10.13
C HIS A 348 -2.58 7.88 -9.65
N MET A 349 -3.13 7.30 -8.58
CA MET A 349 -4.13 7.96 -7.75
C MET A 349 -3.43 8.77 -6.64
N GLY A 350 -4.16 9.61 -5.92
CA GLY A 350 -3.62 10.29 -4.73
C GLY A 350 -2.44 11.24 -4.96
N ASN A 351 -1.62 11.36 -3.93
CA ASN A 351 -0.48 12.25 -3.83
C ASN A 351 0.81 11.58 -4.30
N ILE A 352 1.75 12.39 -4.78
CA ILE A 352 3.08 11.95 -5.20
C ILE A 352 4.14 12.72 -4.41
N VAL A 353 5.05 11.98 -3.78
CA VAL A 353 6.28 12.48 -3.17
C VAL A 353 7.45 11.96 -3.98
N LYS A 354 8.17 12.87 -4.63
CA LYS A 354 9.33 12.49 -5.46
C LYS A 354 10.60 12.71 -4.68
N ASP A 355 11.45 11.70 -4.59
CA ASP A 355 12.85 11.95 -4.28
C ASP A 355 13.58 12.32 -5.58
N CYS A 356 14.04 13.57 -5.64
CA CYS A 356 14.80 14.07 -6.76
C CYS A 356 16.29 13.94 -6.43
N TRP A 357 17.05 13.24 -7.28
CA TRP A 357 18.49 13.41 -7.28
C TRP A 357 18.81 14.82 -7.75
N VAL A 358 19.08 15.73 -6.81
CA VAL A 358 19.70 17.03 -7.10
C VAL A 358 21.20 16.85 -6.87
N PRO A 359 22.06 17.04 -7.88
CA PRO A 359 23.50 17.15 -7.66
C PRO A 359 23.82 18.50 -7.02
N THR A 360 23.37 18.73 -5.79
CA THR A 360 23.81 19.84 -4.96
C THR A 360 24.70 19.28 -3.87
N GLY A 361 25.95 19.76 -3.83
CA GLY A 361 26.93 19.36 -2.83
C GLY A 361 26.51 19.79 -1.42
N GLY A 362 25.62 19.03 -0.78
CA GLY A 362 25.30 19.21 0.64
C GLY A 362 23.98 18.64 1.14
N GLU A 363 22.95 18.46 0.32
CA GLU A 363 21.63 18.02 0.80
C GLU A 363 21.36 16.54 0.48
N ARG A 364 21.06 15.78 1.54
CA ARG A 364 21.01 14.31 1.53
C ARG A 364 19.66 13.83 0.99
N SER A 365 19.65 13.19 -0.18
CA SER A 365 18.50 12.44 -0.71
C SER A 365 17.99 11.38 0.29
N ILE A 366 16.72 10.99 0.17
CA ILE A 366 16.16 9.87 0.92
C ILE A 366 16.67 8.59 0.27
N ALA A 367 17.86 8.14 0.68
CA ALA A 367 18.32 6.80 0.34
C ALA A 367 17.34 5.78 0.95
N MET A 368 16.45 5.23 0.11
CA MET A 368 15.58 4.13 0.52
C MET A 368 16.45 2.92 0.91
N PRO A 369 16.06 2.16 1.95
CA PRO A 369 16.75 0.93 2.29
C PRO A 369 16.76 0.00 1.07
N ALA A 370 17.93 -0.49 0.69
CA ALA A 370 18.03 -1.44 -0.40
C ALA A 370 17.60 -2.83 0.04
N MET A 371 16.86 -3.55 -0.79
CA MET A 371 16.71 -4.99 -0.58
C MET A 371 18.10 -5.63 -0.52
N LYS A 372 18.47 -6.20 0.65
CA LYS A 372 19.77 -6.84 0.89
C LYS A 372 19.87 -8.13 0.06
N GLY A 373 20.20 -8.01 -1.22
CA GLY A 373 20.59 -9.12 -2.08
C GLY A 373 22.04 -9.52 -1.82
N ARG A 374 22.30 -10.83 -1.68
CA ARG A 374 23.61 -11.42 -1.39
C ARG A 374 24.63 -11.14 -2.51
N ALA A 375 25.39 -10.04 -2.42
CA ALA A 375 26.60 -9.85 -3.21
C ALA A 375 27.79 -10.48 -2.47
N LYS A 376 28.50 -11.41 -3.13
CA LYS A 376 29.71 -12.05 -2.60
C LYS A 376 30.80 -10.99 -2.34
N SER A 377 31.37 -11.02 -1.13
CA SER A 377 32.43 -10.11 -0.71
C SER A 377 33.74 -10.38 -1.44
N GLU A 378 34.33 -9.35 -2.07
CA GLU A 378 35.77 -9.27 -2.27
C GLU A 378 36.41 -8.44 -1.15
N ARG A 379 37.58 -8.90 -0.72
CA ARG A 379 38.31 -8.51 0.49
C ARG A 379 39.23 -7.32 0.20
N SER A 380 39.17 -6.23 0.98
CA SER A 380 40.33 -5.37 1.23
C SER A 380 40.21 -4.50 2.50
N THR A 381 41.04 -4.85 3.49
CA THR A 381 41.81 -3.99 4.42
C THR A 381 41.17 -2.77 5.11
N GLU A 382 40.96 -2.94 6.42
CA GLU A 382 40.91 -2.01 7.56
C GLU A 382 41.56 -0.62 7.43
N ARG A 383 40.76 0.45 7.64
CA ARG A 383 41.13 1.69 8.39
C ARG A 383 39.89 2.55 8.75
N TYR A 384 39.55 2.64 10.05
CA TYR A 384 38.66 3.58 10.80
C TYR A 384 37.27 4.04 10.24
N PRO A 385 36.21 4.13 11.09
CA PRO A 385 34.83 4.24 10.61
C PRO A 385 34.43 5.70 10.38
N SER A 386 34.59 6.17 9.14
CA SER A 386 33.63 7.14 8.61
C SER A 386 32.35 6.38 8.31
N GLN A 387 31.18 6.90 8.72
CA GLN A 387 29.89 6.34 8.33
C GLN A 387 29.73 6.46 6.81
N GLN A 388 30.22 5.44 6.09
CA GLN A 388 29.97 5.23 4.68
C GLN A 388 28.52 4.77 4.55
N TRP A 389 27.63 5.75 4.34
CA TRP A 389 26.29 5.48 3.85
C TRP A 389 26.43 4.84 2.47
N THR A 390 26.02 3.58 2.36
CA THR A 390 25.95 2.89 1.08
C THR A 390 24.84 3.56 0.28
N LYS A 391 25.24 4.38 -0.70
CA LYS A 391 24.36 4.96 -1.71
C LYS A 391 23.82 3.81 -2.54
N ILE A 392 22.57 3.42 -2.32
CA ILE A 392 21.93 2.41 -3.16
C ILE A 392 20.95 3.12 -4.07
N VAL A 393 21.40 3.24 -5.31
CA VAL A 393 20.57 3.46 -6.47
C VAL A 393 19.87 2.13 -6.74
N TRP A 394 18.56 2.13 -6.96
CA TRP A 394 17.86 1.04 -7.64
C TRP A 394 18.33 1.00 -9.11
N THR A 395 19.61 0.74 -9.33
CA THR A 395 20.21 0.69 -10.67
C THR A 395 19.91 -0.68 -11.24
N VAL A 396 19.17 -0.72 -12.34
CA VAL A 396 19.36 -1.78 -13.32
C VAL A 396 20.83 -1.69 -13.74
N SER A 397 21.64 -2.65 -13.29
CA SER A 397 23.05 -2.70 -13.66
C SER A 397 23.12 -2.99 -15.16
N ILE A 398 23.44 -1.96 -15.94
CA ILE A 398 23.74 -2.05 -17.36
C ILE A 398 25.14 -2.67 -17.44
N GLY A 399 25.20 -3.98 -17.69
CA GLY A 399 26.39 -4.58 -18.29
C GLY A 399 26.47 -4.07 -19.73
N SER A 400 27.48 -3.27 -20.03
CA SER A 400 27.81 -2.83 -21.38
C SER A 400 27.95 -4.04 -22.31
N LEU A 401 27.23 -4.03 -23.42
CA LEU A 401 27.57 -4.75 -24.65
C LEU A 401 27.84 -3.71 -25.74
#